data_AF-A0A4R0L076-F1
#
_entry.id   AF-A0A4R0L076-F1
#
_cell.length_a   1.000
_cell.length_b   1.000
_cell.length_c   1.000
_cell.angle_alpha   90.00
_cell.angle_beta   90.00
_cell.angle_gamma   90.00
#
_symmetry.space_group_name_H-M   'P 1'
#
loop_
_entity.id
_entity.type
_entity.pdbx_description
1 polymer ?
#
loop_
_entity_poly.entity_id
_entity_poly.type
_entity_poly.pdbx_seq_one_letter_code
_entity_poly.pdbx_strand_id
1 'polypeptide(L)'
;MGGEPGGHFGRREAKLREARPLLLVVDADPERLERCETELERGFGVDYRVRGELTTTAALTCLQLAHDLQHRVAVVMVDNALPDNERAEILAASRTLHPDARRALLIEWGAWATRSTASAILSAMSVGDINYYVLKPWIAQDELFHRTVAEFVQEWSRYEVANLREVVVIASDHSVRGQAVRSLLARNGIPSAFRVSGSVPANAVLEWIGEPDPGDSVLVWMPAVGGMVLRDPTDVEIAEAWGVSTTLAAGEDSFDLLVIGAGPGGLAAAVYASSEGLRTLVVEREAIGGQAGTSSLIRNYLGFSRGIRGSELAQRGYQQAWVFGAHFVLMRSIERLEQRDGHFVAEIGDVGQVTARAVILATGVAYRRLDVPALEQLMGTGVYYGASVSEAHGLKDRDACVVGGGNSAGQAVLHLARYCKLVTLVIRGKDLVASMSKYLIDAIDAAPNVVVRSWSEVVGGGGDGRLQWVTLRDRTSGGEERLDVDGLFVMIGAVPGTQWLPDEVRRDERGFVLTGSDAAADPGWAEDRPPQPYETTMPGVFAIGDVRSGSVKRVASAVGEGSVVVSQVHTHLKVSEDA
;
A
#
# COMPACT_ATOMS: atom_id res chain seq x y z
N MET A 1 -27.88 19.93 47.54
CA MET A 1 -28.91 20.63 46.75
C MET A 1 -28.50 20.53 45.29
N GLY A 2 -29.00 19.50 44.59
CA GLY A 2 -28.75 19.31 43.17
C GLY A 2 -29.77 20.11 42.38
N GLY A 3 -29.29 21.09 41.59
CA GLY A 3 -30.08 21.71 40.54
C GLY A 3 -29.74 21.02 39.23
N GLU A 4 -30.73 20.43 38.58
CA GLU A 4 -30.61 19.95 37.19
C GLU A 4 -30.48 21.13 36.22
N PRO A 5 -29.55 21.11 35.25
CA PRO A 5 -29.59 22.00 34.10
C PRO A 5 -30.32 21.31 32.94
N GLY A 6 -31.64 21.17 33.08
CA GLY A 6 -32.53 20.82 31.98
C GLY A 6 -32.71 22.01 31.03
N GLY A 7 -32.36 21.83 29.75
CA GLY A 7 -32.73 22.79 28.68
C GLY A 7 -31.70 22.99 27.57
N HIS A 8 -30.40 22.82 27.85
CA HIS A 8 -29.34 23.01 26.84
C HIS A 8 -28.84 21.71 26.18
N PHE A 9 -29.05 20.54 26.80
CA PHE A 9 -28.61 19.27 26.24
C PHE A 9 -29.44 18.84 25.01
N GLY A 10 -30.76 18.98 25.02
CA GLY A 10 -31.61 18.51 23.91
C GLY A 10 -31.38 19.21 22.56
N ARG A 11 -31.08 20.53 22.56
CA ARG A 11 -30.70 21.25 21.32
C ARG A 11 -29.27 20.95 20.86
N ARG A 12 -28.37 20.62 21.80
CA ARG A 12 -26.99 20.23 21.50
C ARG A 12 -26.96 18.81 20.96
N GLU A 13 -27.74 17.88 21.51
CA GLU A 13 -27.94 16.52 21.00
C GLU A 13 -28.55 16.50 19.60
N ALA A 14 -29.58 17.32 19.33
CA ALA A 14 -30.17 17.41 17.99
C ALA A 14 -29.17 17.95 16.94
N LYS A 15 -28.42 19.01 17.28
CA LYS A 15 -27.35 19.55 16.41
C LYS A 15 -26.15 18.61 16.28
N LEU A 16 -25.80 17.87 17.33
CA LEU A 16 -24.75 16.85 17.30
C LEU A 16 -25.19 15.70 16.39
N ARG A 17 -26.45 15.23 16.48
CA ARG A 17 -27.01 14.20 15.59
C ARG A 17 -27.06 14.64 14.12
N GLU A 18 -27.28 15.92 13.83
CA GLU A 18 -27.19 16.46 12.46
C GLU A 18 -25.74 16.51 11.94
N ALA A 19 -24.76 16.76 12.81
CA ALA A 19 -23.35 16.82 12.44
C ALA A 19 -22.66 15.44 12.36
N ARG A 20 -23.24 14.37 12.94
CA ARG A 20 -22.64 13.03 12.94
C ARG A 20 -22.58 12.45 11.52
N PRO A 21 -21.46 11.80 11.14
CA PRO A 21 -21.35 11.15 9.84
C PRO A 21 -22.40 10.05 9.65
N LEU A 22 -22.89 9.90 8.42
CA LEU A 22 -23.93 8.95 8.04
C LEU A 22 -23.36 7.55 7.76
N LEU A 23 -24.00 6.52 8.32
CA LEU A 23 -23.91 5.13 7.89
C LEU A 23 -25.22 4.77 7.18
N LEU A 24 -25.19 4.65 5.86
CA LEU A 24 -26.34 4.33 5.02
C LEU A 24 -26.35 2.83 4.70
N VAL A 25 -27.49 2.18 4.92
CA VAL A 25 -27.76 0.80 4.51
C VAL A 25 -28.91 0.78 3.51
N VAL A 26 -28.76 0.03 2.42
CA VAL A 26 -29.82 -0.19 1.44
C VAL A 26 -30.06 -1.69 1.30
N ASP A 27 -31.25 -2.15 1.68
CA ASP A 27 -31.71 -3.54 1.53
C ASP A 27 -33.20 -3.51 1.19
N ALA A 28 -33.61 -4.25 0.16
CA ALA A 28 -35.01 -4.28 -0.27
C ALA A 28 -35.93 -5.06 0.68
N ASP A 29 -35.36 -5.82 1.62
CA ASP A 29 -36.11 -6.60 2.60
C ASP A 29 -36.16 -5.87 3.96
N PRO A 30 -37.37 -5.55 4.46
CA PRO A 30 -37.54 -4.81 5.70
C PRO A 30 -36.94 -5.49 6.94
N GLU A 31 -37.05 -6.82 7.05
CA GLU A 31 -36.56 -7.54 8.23
C GLU A 31 -35.03 -7.63 8.25
N ARG A 32 -34.41 -7.75 7.07
CA ARG A 32 -32.95 -7.69 6.96
C ARG A 32 -32.42 -6.27 7.21
N LEU A 33 -33.12 -5.26 6.68
CA LEU A 33 -32.77 -3.87 6.89
C LEU A 33 -32.82 -3.50 8.38
N GLU A 34 -33.93 -3.83 9.06
CA GLU A 34 -34.12 -3.55 10.48
C GLU A 34 -33.03 -4.19 11.35
N ARG A 35 -32.62 -5.43 11.02
CA ARG A 35 -31.49 -6.10 11.70
C ARG A 35 -30.17 -5.38 11.48
N CYS A 36 -29.88 -4.97 10.25
CA CYS A 36 -28.67 -4.20 9.95
C CYS A 36 -28.66 -2.87 10.71
N GLU A 37 -29.77 -2.13 10.69
CA GLU A 37 -29.91 -0.86 11.43
C GLU A 37 -29.73 -1.05 12.94
N THR A 38 -30.36 -2.08 13.52
CA THR A 38 -30.26 -2.37 14.95
C THR A 38 -28.82 -2.64 15.37
N GLU A 39 -28.10 -3.49 14.62
CA GLU A 39 -26.71 -3.81 14.94
C GLU A 39 -25.77 -2.61 14.71
N LEU A 40 -26.02 -1.79 13.68
CA LEU A 40 -25.26 -0.56 13.45
C LEU A 40 -25.51 0.51 14.53
N GLU A 41 -26.76 0.73 14.92
CA GLU A 41 -27.11 1.69 15.99
C GLU A 41 -26.48 1.26 17.31
N ARG A 42 -26.47 -0.04 17.59
CA ARG A 42 -25.81 -0.59 18.78
C ARG A 42 -24.30 -0.33 18.80
N GLY A 43 -23.60 -0.61 17.70
CA GLY A 43 -22.14 -0.51 17.64
C GLY A 43 -21.61 0.91 17.42
N PHE A 44 -22.36 1.74 16.69
CA PHE A 44 -21.87 3.01 16.14
C PHE A 44 -22.81 4.19 16.37
N GLY A 45 -24.04 3.97 16.86
CA GLY A 45 -25.08 5.00 16.98
C GLY A 45 -24.79 6.15 17.94
N VAL A 46 -23.72 6.07 18.74
CA VAL A 46 -23.22 7.17 19.56
C VAL A 46 -22.51 8.22 18.70
N ASP A 47 -21.63 7.78 17.80
CA ASP A 47 -20.76 8.65 17.00
C ASP A 47 -21.26 8.87 15.56
N TYR A 48 -22.15 7.99 15.09
CA TYR A 48 -22.65 7.99 13.73
C TYR A 48 -24.19 8.09 13.70
N ARG A 49 -24.72 8.60 12.59
CA ARG A 49 -26.16 8.52 12.29
C ARG A 49 -26.39 7.30 11.40
N VAL A 50 -27.21 6.35 11.83
CA VAL A 50 -27.56 5.19 11.01
C VAL A 50 -28.85 5.49 10.25
N ARG A 51 -28.91 5.04 8.99
CA ARG A 51 -30.09 5.16 8.15
C ARG A 51 -30.24 3.96 7.23
N GLY A 52 -31.37 3.28 7.30
CA GLY A 52 -31.80 2.28 6.34
C GLY A 52 -32.73 2.85 5.28
N GLU A 53 -32.59 2.40 4.03
CA GLU A 53 -33.51 2.72 2.94
C GLU A 53 -33.90 1.45 2.16
N LEU A 54 -35.20 1.28 1.90
CA LEU A 54 -35.76 0.09 1.22
C LEU A 54 -35.68 0.15 -0.31
N THR A 55 -35.45 1.35 -0.87
CA THR A 55 -35.54 1.57 -2.31
C THR A 55 -34.37 2.42 -2.82
N THR A 56 -34.00 2.19 -4.08
CA THR A 56 -32.97 2.96 -4.77
C THR A 56 -33.27 4.45 -4.79
N THR A 57 -34.52 4.84 -5.09
CA THR A 57 -34.93 6.25 -5.09
C THR A 57 -34.75 6.93 -3.74
N ALA A 58 -35.09 6.24 -2.65
CA ALA A 58 -34.94 6.79 -1.30
C ALA A 58 -33.47 6.91 -0.90
N ALA A 59 -32.63 5.92 -1.25
CA ALA A 59 -31.19 5.97 -1.04
C ALA A 59 -30.53 7.13 -1.80
N LEU A 60 -30.88 7.33 -3.08
CA LEU A 60 -30.37 8.44 -3.89
C LEU A 60 -30.80 9.80 -3.31
N THR A 61 -32.05 9.91 -2.86
CA THR A 61 -32.56 11.13 -2.19
C THR A 61 -31.79 11.41 -0.90
N CYS A 62 -31.49 10.37 -0.11
CA CYS A 62 -30.70 10.50 1.12
C CYS A 62 -29.28 11.00 0.85
N LEU A 63 -28.61 10.44 -0.17
CA LEU A 63 -27.26 10.86 -0.57
C LEU A 63 -27.25 12.30 -1.10
N GLN A 64 -28.23 12.68 -1.92
CA GLN A 64 -28.36 14.05 -2.43
C GLN A 64 -28.61 15.04 -1.29
N LEU A 65 -29.53 14.73 -0.38
CA LEU A 65 -29.81 15.58 0.77
C LEU A 65 -28.58 15.74 1.67
N ALA A 66 -27.82 14.66 1.90
CA ALA A 66 -26.58 14.75 2.65
C ALA A 66 -25.56 15.65 1.94
N HIS A 67 -25.46 15.59 0.62
CA HIS A 67 -24.58 16.44 -0.17
C HIS A 67 -24.99 17.92 -0.09
N ASP A 68 -26.26 18.22 -0.32
CA ASP A 68 -26.81 19.59 -0.30
C ASP A 68 -26.64 20.26 1.07
N LEU A 69 -26.77 19.48 2.15
CA LEU A 69 -26.58 19.95 3.53
C LEU A 69 -25.11 19.89 3.99
N GLN A 70 -24.18 19.47 3.13
CA GLN A 70 -22.77 19.25 3.47
C GLN A 70 -22.58 18.30 4.68
N HIS A 71 -23.51 17.37 4.86
CA HIS A 71 -23.41 16.32 5.86
C HIS A 71 -22.44 15.24 5.38
N ARG A 72 -21.57 14.81 6.29
CA ARG A 72 -20.58 13.77 6.02
C ARG A 72 -21.23 12.40 5.88
N VAL A 73 -20.78 11.61 4.92
CA VAL A 73 -21.17 10.20 4.76
C VAL A 73 -19.95 9.32 4.96
N ALA A 74 -20.02 8.44 5.97
CA ALA A 74 -18.93 7.56 6.34
C ALA A 74 -18.93 6.26 5.53
N VAL A 75 -20.06 5.55 5.53
CA VAL A 75 -20.17 4.26 4.86
C VAL A 75 -21.53 4.14 4.16
N VAL A 76 -21.51 3.64 2.92
CA VAL A 76 -22.70 3.26 2.14
C VAL A 76 -22.64 1.75 1.89
N MET A 77 -23.61 1.02 2.44
CA MET A 77 -23.73 -0.43 2.33
C MET A 77 -24.95 -0.78 1.48
N VAL A 78 -24.75 -1.50 0.39
CA VAL A 78 -25.79 -1.80 -0.60
C VAL A 78 -25.96 -3.30 -0.75
N ASP A 79 -27.19 -3.79 -0.66
CA ASP A 79 -27.51 -5.20 -0.83
C ASP A 79 -27.10 -5.73 -2.21
N ASN A 80 -26.39 -6.87 -2.22
CA ASN A 80 -26.03 -7.56 -3.43
C ASN A 80 -27.23 -8.16 -4.17
N ALA A 81 -28.36 -8.38 -3.50
CA ALA A 81 -29.58 -8.90 -4.14
C ALA A 81 -30.37 -7.85 -4.94
N LEU A 82 -30.01 -6.56 -4.84
CA LEU A 82 -30.60 -5.52 -5.70
C LEU A 82 -30.22 -5.73 -7.18
N PRO A 83 -31.09 -5.33 -8.12
CA PRO A 83 -30.76 -5.36 -9.55
C PRO A 83 -29.45 -4.61 -9.86
N ASP A 84 -28.64 -5.16 -10.76
CA ASP A 84 -27.30 -4.64 -11.08
C ASP A 84 -27.30 -3.14 -11.46
N ASN A 85 -28.31 -2.70 -12.21
CA ASN A 85 -28.48 -1.31 -12.64
C ASN A 85 -28.77 -0.38 -11.45
N GLU A 86 -29.66 -0.78 -10.55
CA GLU A 86 -30.04 0.01 -9.37
C GLU A 86 -28.86 0.14 -8.40
N ARG A 87 -28.16 -0.97 -8.16
CA ARG A 87 -26.96 -0.99 -7.33
C ARG A 87 -25.85 -0.11 -7.91
N ALA A 88 -25.63 -0.19 -9.23
CA ALA A 88 -24.64 0.65 -9.90
C ALA A 88 -24.97 2.14 -9.78
N GLU A 89 -26.24 2.51 -9.84
CA GLU A 89 -26.72 3.89 -9.70
C GLU A 89 -26.43 4.45 -8.30
N ILE A 90 -26.74 3.69 -7.23
CA ILE A 90 -26.45 4.09 -5.84
C ILE A 90 -24.95 4.26 -5.63
N LEU A 91 -24.14 3.29 -6.08
CA LEU A 91 -22.69 3.33 -5.90
C LEU A 91 -22.06 4.49 -6.71
N ALA A 92 -22.59 4.79 -7.90
CA ALA A 92 -22.16 5.94 -8.70
C ALA A 92 -22.51 7.28 -8.04
N ALA A 93 -23.73 7.41 -7.50
CA ALA A 93 -24.14 8.60 -6.77
C ALA A 93 -23.28 8.80 -5.51
N SER A 94 -23.04 7.73 -4.73
CA SER A 94 -22.16 7.78 -3.57
C SER A 94 -20.76 8.24 -3.94
N ARG A 95 -20.16 7.72 -5.03
CA ARG A 95 -18.83 8.17 -5.49
C ARG A 95 -18.80 9.65 -5.88
N THR A 96 -19.81 10.10 -6.61
CA THR A 96 -19.83 11.46 -7.17
C THR A 96 -20.12 12.50 -6.09
N LEU A 97 -21.10 12.23 -5.23
CA LEU A 97 -21.58 13.17 -4.22
C LEU A 97 -20.76 13.12 -2.93
N HIS A 98 -20.21 11.95 -2.59
CA HIS A 98 -19.50 11.66 -1.35
C HIS A 98 -18.23 10.81 -1.63
N PRO A 99 -17.23 11.36 -2.34
CA PRO A 99 -16.08 10.59 -2.82
C PRO A 99 -15.31 9.87 -1.70
N ASP A 100 -15.24 10.49 -0.52
CA ASP A 100 -14.56 9.95 0.66
C ASP A 100 -15.31 8.79 1.34
N ALA A 101 -16.62 8.66 1.12
CA ALA A 101 -17.43 7.61 1.73
C ALA A 101 -16.89 6.24 1.33
N ARG A 102 -16.83 5.32 2.30
CA ARG A 102 -16.52 3.93 2.00
C ARG A 102 -17.78 3.22 1.51
N ARG A 103 -17.62 2.31 0.57
CA ARG A 103 -18.73 1.62 -0.10
C ARG A 103 -18.60 0.13 0.07
N ALA A 104 -19.69 -0.54 0.45
CA ALA A 104 -19.68 -1.98 0.66
C ALA A 104 -20.86 -2.70 0.00
N LEU A 105 -20.63 -3.93 -0.45
CA LEU A 105 -21.73 -4.86 -0.77
C LEU A 105 -22.15 -5.64 0.46
N LEU A 106 -23.44 -5.67 0.75
CA LEU A 106 -24.02 -6.54 1.77
C LEU A 106 -24.31 -7.90 1.18
N ILE A 107 -23.76 -8.93 1.81
CA ILE A 107 -23.84 -10.32 1.36
C ILE A 107 -24.56 -11.12 2.43
N GLU A 108 -25.57 -11.87 2.03
CA GLU A 108 -26.25 -12.78 2.93
C GLU A 108 -25.35 -13.96 3.32
N TRP A 109 -25.49 -14.44 4.56
CA TRP A 109 -24.79 -15.65 4.97
C TRP A 109 -25.14 -16.83 4.06
N GLY A 110 -24.14 -17.58 3.61
CA GLY A 110 -24.32 -18.69 2.67
C GLY A 110 -24.25 -18.30 1.18
N ALA A 111 -24.44 -17.02 0.82
CA ALA A 111 -24.35 -16.56 -0.56
C ALA A 111 -22.94 -16.68 -1.18
N TRP A 112 -21.92 -16.90 -0.34
CA TRP A 112 -20.53 -17.18 -0.73
C TRP A 112 -20.34 -18.49 -1.52
N ALA A 113 -21.30 -19.41 -1.49
CA ALA A 113 -21.23 -20.67 -2.22
C ALA A 113 -21.54 -20.46 -3.71
N THR A 114 -22.12 -19.31 -4.05
CA THR A 114 -22.53 -18.98 -5.40
C THR A 114 -21.41 -18.23 -6.13
N ARG A 115 -20.95 -18.79 -7.26
CA ARG A 115 -19.91 -18.14 -8.08
C ARG A 115 -20.30 -16.76 -8.59
N SER A 116 -21.58 -16.50 -8.84
CA SER A 116 -22.05 -15.17 -9.26
C SER A 116 -21.81 -14.11 -8.19
N THR A 117 -22.03 -14.42 -6.91
CA THR A 117 -21.72 -13.53 -5.78
C THR A 117 -20.23 -13.18 -5.74
N ALA A 118 -19.36 -14.18 -5.83
CA ALA A 118 -17.91 -13.95 -5.85
C ALA A 118 -17.47 -13.11 -7.06
N SER A 119 -18.06 -13.36 -8.24
CA SER A 119 -17.80 -12.58 -9.45
C SER A 119 -18.28 -11.13 -9.32
N ALA A 120 -19.43 -10.89 -8.70
CA ALA A 120 -19.96 -9.55 -8.47
C ALA A 120 -19.05 -8.74 -7.52
N ILE A 121 -18.62 -9.37 -6.42
CA ILE A 121 -17.66 -8.75 -5.47
C ILE A 121 -16.34 -8.41 -6.17
N LEU A 122 -15.74 -9.36 -6.89
CA LEU A 122 -14.47 -9.15 -7.58
C LEU A 122 -14.56 -8.04 -8.64
N SER A 123 -15.64 -8.03 -9.43
CA SER A 123 -15.88 -7.01 -10.45
C SER A 123 -15.99 -5.62 -9.80
N ALA A 124 -16.91 -5.47 -8.83
CA ALA A 124 -17.17 -4.20 -8.15
C ALA A 124 -15.92 -3.66 -7.42
N MET A 125 -15.15 -4.53 -6.75
CA MET A 125 -13.91 -4.12 -6.09
C MET A 125 -12.84 -3.67 -7.09
N SER A 126 -12.75 -4.31 -8.24
CA SER A 126 -11.66 -4.04 -9.18
C SER A 126 -11.82 -2.73 -9.93
N VAL A 127 -13.07 -2.32 -10.19
CA VAL A 127 -13.39 -1.05 -10.84
C VAL A 127 -13.58 0.10 -9.85
N GLY A 128 -13.31 -0.16 -8.55
CA GLY A 128 -13.38 0.79 -7.45
C GLY A 128 -14.80 1.13 -6.98
N ASP A 129 -15.82 0.35 -7.38
CA ASP A 129 -17.22 0.61 -7.02
C ASP A 129 -17.46 0.40 -5.52
N ILE A 130 -16.82 -0.62 -4.95
CA ILE A 130 -16.82 -0.90 -3.52
C ILE A 130 -15.39 -1.01 -2.99
N ASN A 131 -15.21 -0.72 -1.71
CA ASN A 131 -13.99 -1.07 -0.98
C ASN A 131 -13.98 -2.58 -0.75
N TYR A 132 -15.04 -3.12 -0.12
CA TYR A 132 -15.17 -4.53 0.25
C TYR A 132 -16.63 -4.99 0.43
N TYR A 133 -16.83 -6.23 0.86
CA TYR A 133 -18.14 -6.76 1.21
C TYR A 133 -18.29 -6.91 2.74
N VAL A 134 -19.53 -6.84 3.21
CA VAL A 134 -19.94 -7.06 4.60
C VAL A 134 -20.95 -8.21 4.61
N LEU A 135 -20.76 -9.19 5.49
CA LEU A 135 -21.80 -10.21 5.70
C LEU A 135 -22.91 -9.58 6.54
N LYS A 136 -24.17 -9.68 6.08
CA LYS A 136 -25.33 -9.19 6.84
C LYS A 136 -25.39 -9.89 8.21
N PRO A 137 -25.77 -9.20 9.30
CA PRO A 137 -25.83 -9.82 10.61
C PRO A 137 -26.88 -10.94 10.62
N TRP A 138 -26.50 -12.11 11.14
CA TRP A 138 -27.41 -13.28 11.23
C TRP A 138 -27.74 -13.68 12.66
N ILE A 139 -27.08 -13.06 13.65
CA ILE A 139 -27.38 -13.16 15.08
C ILE A 139 -27.46 -11.76 15.69
N ALA A 140 -28.03 -11.66 16.90
CA ALA A 140 -27.95 -10.44 17.69
C ALA A 140 -26.53 -10.29 18.27
N GLN A 141 -26.02 -9.06 18.35
CA GLN A 141 -24.63 -8.77 18.75
C GLN A 141 -23.62 -9.54 17.90
N ASP A 142 -23.75 -9.36 16.58
CA ASP A 142 -22.88 -10.00 15.60
C ASP A 142 -21.52 -9.27 15.54
N GLU A 143 -20.58 -9.72 16.35
CA GLU A 143 -19.23 -9.14 16.44
C GLU A 143 -18.47 -9.21 15.10
N LEU A 144 -18.77 -10.18 14.22
CA LEU A 144 -18.14 -10.20 12.90
C LEU A 144 -18.66 -9.04 12.05
N PHE A 145 -19.97 -8.81 12.05
CA PHE A 145 -20.57 -7.64 11.39
C PHE A 145 -19.97 -6.34 11.94
N HIS A 146 -19.94 -6.17 13.26
CA HIS A 146 -19.39 -4.97 13.91
C HIS A 146 -17.93 -4.75 13.59
N ARG A 147 -17.08 -5.78 13.75
CA ARG A 147 -15.65 -5.70 13.40
C ARG A 147 -15.47 -5.27 11.95
N THR A 148 -16.26 -5.84 11.05
CA THR A 148 -16.16 -5.53 9.62
C THR A 148 -16.53 -4.08 9.37
N VAL A 149 -17.65 -3.59 9.90
CA VAL A 149 -18.06 -2.19 9.74
C VAL A 149 -17.04 -1.25 10.39
N ALA A 150 -16.45 -1.63 11.52
CA ALA A 150 -15.40 -0.86 12.18
C ALA A 150 -14.17 -0.69 11.29
N GLU A 151 -13.80 -1.69 10.49
CA GLU A 151 -12.73 -1.57 9.48
C GLU A 151 -13.08 -0.47 8.45
N PHE A 152 -14.31 -0.44 7.93
CA PHE A 152 -14.76 0.63 7.02
C PHE A 152 -14.74 2.01 7.68
N VAL A 153 -15.24 2.10 8.91
CA VAL A 153 -15.29 3.36 9.67
C VAL A 153 -13.88 3.86 9.97
N GLN A 154 -12.96 2.99 10.38
CA GLN A 154 -11.56 3.33 10.60
C GLN A 154 -10.89 3.80 9.29
N GLU A 155 -11.17 3.13 8.17
CA GLU A 155 -10.64 3.55 6.88
C GLU A 155 -11.21 4.89 6.41
N TRP A 156 -12.47 5.18 6.68
CA TRP A 156 -13.09 6.47 6.38
C TRP A 156 -12.51 7.58 7.26
N SER A 157 -12.43 7.33 8.57
CA SER A 157 -11.96 8.30 9.55
C SER A 157 -10.51 8.69 9.33
N ARG A 158 -9.68 7.89 8.64
CA ARG A 158 -8.30 8.25 8.24
C ARG A 158 -8.21 9.32 7.15
N TYR A 159 -9.27 9.55 6.37
CA TYR A 159 -9.29 10.52 5.27
C TYR A 159 -10.07 11.78 5.59
N GLU A 160 -10.91 11.73 6.63
CA GLU A 160 -11.66 12.87 7.13
C GLU A 160 -10.79 14.10 7.42
N VAL A 161 -11.06 15.24 6.81
CA VAL A 161 -10.30 16.47 7.10
C VAL A 161 -10.82 17.08 8.41
N ALA A 162 -10.51 16.44 9.54
CA ALA A 162 -10.62 17.07 10.84
C ALA A 162 -9.51 18.13 10.98
N ASN A 163 -9.80 19.23 11.69
CA ASN A 163 -8.81 20.28 11.96
C ASN A 163 -7.60 19.76 12.75
N LEU A 164 -7.77 18.66 13.49
CA LEU A 164 -6.74 17.97 14.25
C LEU A 164 -6.56 16.57 13.68
N ARG A 165 -5.32 16.21 13.37
CA ARG A 165 -4.87 14.86 13.07
C ARG A 165 -3.74 14.50 14.01
N GLU A 166 -3.38 13.23 14.06
CA GLU A 166 -2.31 12.77 14.95
C GLU A 166 -1.00 13.54 14.74
N VAL A 167 -0.72 13.93 13.49
CA VAL A 167 0.32 14.87 13.09
C VAL A 167 -0.26 15.98 12.19
N VAL A 168 0.14 17.22 12.41
CA VAL A 168 -0.18 18.38 11.56
C VAL A 168 1.11 18.94 10.98
N VAL A 169 1.16 19.10 9.66
CA VAL A 169 2.28 19.67 8.91
C VAL A 169 1.83 21.01 8.34
N ILE A 170 2.54 22.08 8.68
CA ILE A 170 2.32 23.42 8.14
C ILE A 170 3.53 23.79 7.29
N ALA A 171 3.31 24.04 6.00
CA ALA A 171 4.36 24.44 5.07
C ALA A 171 3.76 25.20 3.87
N SER A 172 4.58 25.93 3.12
CA SER A 172 4.13 26.52 1.86
C SER A 172 3.73 25.42 0.84
N ASP A 173 2.79 25.73 -0.05
CA ASP A 173 2.23 24.75 -1.01
C ASP A 173 3.30 24.17 -1.95
N HIS A 174 4.34 24.96 -2.24
CA HIS A 174 5.46 24.58 -3.09
C HIS A 174 6.71 24.14 -2.29
N SER A 175 6.59 23.96 -0.98
CA SER A 175 7.70 23.51 -0.14
C SER A 175 8.11 22.08 -0.49
N VAL A 176 9.30 21.90 -1.08
CA VAL A 176 9.87 20.57 -1.37
C VAL A 176 9.98 19.75 -0.07
N ARG A 177 10.43 20.37 1.02
CA ARG A 177 10.51 19.72 2.34
C ARG A 177 9.13 19.35 2.86
N GLY A 178 8.13 20.23 2.73
CA GLY A 178 6.75 19.94 3.14
C GLY A 178 6.17 18.73 2.41
N GLN A 179 6.42 18.63 1.10
CA GLN A 179 6.03 17.47 0.29
C GLN A 179 6.76 16.18 0.69
N ALA A 180 8.05 16.28 1.02
CA ALA A 180 8.85 15.16 1.52
C ALA A 180 8.30 14.63 2.86
N VAL A 181 8.01 15.52 3.83
CA VAL A 181 7.41 15.15 5.12
C VAL A 181 6.04 14.50 4.94
N ARG A 182 5.20 15.07 4.06
CA ARG A 182 3.89 14.48 3.74
C ARG A 182 4.04 13.06 3.20
N SER A 183 5.01 12.84 2.31
CA SER A 183 5.31 11.53 1.74
C SER A 183 5.86 10.56 2.78
N LEU A 184 6.72 11.02 3.70
CA LEU A 184 7.26 10.25 4.81
C LEU A 184 6.15 9.70 5.72
N LEU A 185 5.26 10.59 6.19
CA LEU A 185 4.15 10.23 7.08
C LEU A 185 3.19 9.27 6.39
N ALA A 186 2.86 9.52 5.12
CA ALA A 186 2.01 8.63 4.33
C ALA A 186 2.61 7.23 4.16
N ARG A 187 3.91 7.11 3.85
CA ARG A 187 4.59 5.81 3.69
C ARG A 187 4.66 5.00 4.99
N ASN A 188 4.75 5.67 6.13
CA ASN A 188 4.75 5.04 7.44
C ASN A 188 3.34 4.85 8.03
N GLY A 189 2.29 5.16 7.25
CA GLY A 189 0.91 5.00 7.68
C GLY A 189 0.49 5.90 8.83
N ILE A 190 1.20 7.01 9.07
CA ILE A 190 0.93 7.98 10.13
C ILE A 190 -0.15 8.97 9.62
N PRO A 191 -1.36 8.96 10.20
CA PRO A 191 -2.42 9.89 9.84
C PRO A 191 -1.99 11.34 10.07
N SER A 192 -1.95 12.13 9.00
CA SER A 192 -1.48 13.51 9.07
C SER A 192 -2.37 14.49 8.32
N ALA A 193 -2.35 15.75 8.78
CA ALA A 193 -3.00 16.88 8.14
C ALA A 193 -1.94 17.82 7.56
N PHE A 194 -1.98 18.06 6.25
CA PHE A 194 -1.18 19.12 5.64
C PHE A 194 -1.97 20.43 5.60
N ARG A 195 -1.33 21.54 5.97
CA ARG A 195 -1.90 22.88 5.99
C ARG A 195 -0.96 23.84 5.29
N VAL A 196 -1.51 24.62 4.36
CA VAL A 196 -0.72 25.61 3.62
C VAL A 196 -0.44 26.78 4.55
N SER A 197 0.82 27.19 4.66
CA SER A 197 1.24 28.42 5.34
C SER A 197 0.39 29.62 4.89
N GLY A 198 -0.01 30.46 5.85
CA GLY A 198 -0.89 31.62 5.64
C GLY A 198 -2.38 31.30 5.49
N SER A 199 -2.77 30.03 5.38
CA SER A 199 -4.19 29.65 5.27
C SER A 199 -4.94 29.81 6.60
N VAL A 200 -6.25 30.06 6.54
CA VAL A 200 -7.11 30.15 7.74
C VAL A 200 -6.99 28.91 8.63
N PRO A 201 -7.01 27.67 8.10
CA PRO A 201 -6.80 26.46 8.90
C PRO A 201 -5.40 26.37 9.54
N ALA A 202 -4.35 26.86 8.87
CA ALA A 202 -3.00 26.91 9.46
C ALA A 202 -2.94 27.92 10.60
N ASN A 203 -3.45 29.14 10.39
CA ASN A 203 -3.44 30.21 11.40
C ASN A 203 -4.20 29.81 12.68
N ALA A 204 -5.33 29.09 12.54
CA ALA A 204 -6.07 28.58 13.70
C ALA A 204 -5.26 27.57 14.53
N VAL A 205 -4.50 26.69 13.88
CA VAL A 205 -3.61 25.75 14.57
C VAL A 205 -2.45 26.48 15.23
N LEU A 206 -1.81 27.41 14.50
CA LEU A 206 -0.68 28.21 14.98
C LEU A 206 -1.04 29.06 16.21
N GLU A 207 -2.21 29.70 16.20
CA GLU A 207 -2.74 30.45 17.34
C GLU A 207 -2.98 29.53 18.56
N TRP A 208 -3.52 28.33 18.34
CA TRP A 208 -3.70 27.35 19.42
C TRP A 208 -2.36 26.99 20.05
N ILE A 209 -1.38 26.57 19.25
CA ILE A 209 -0.10 26.08 19.78
C ILE A 209 0.87 27.20 20.17
N GLY A 210 0.54 28.46 19.91
CA GLY A 210 1.36 29.62 20.25
C GLY A 210 2.60 29.78 19.36
N GLU A 211 2.52 29.36 18.09
CA GLU A 211 3.64 29.40 17.13
C GLU A 211 3.40 30.45 16.03
N PRO A 212 4.47 31.10 15.53
CA PRO A 212 4.37 31.93 14.32
C PRO A 212 4.24 31.06 13.07
N ASP A 213 3.76 31.66 11.98
CA ASP A 213 3.72 31.00 10.68
C ASP A 213 5.14 30.66 10.18
N PRO A 214 5.40 29.42 9.71
CA PRO A 214 6.73 29.01 9.27
C PRO A 214 7.17 29.61 7.93
N GLY A 215 6.27 30.22 7.15
CA GLY A 215 6.58 30.75 5.82
C GLY A 215 7.10 29.68 4.86
N ASP A 216 8.36 29.80 4.46
CA ASP A 216 9.02 28.86 3.53
C ASP A 216 9.55 27.58 4.23
N SER A 217 9.68 27.60 5.55
CA SER A 217 10.09 26.44 6.35
C SER A 217 8.91 25.48 6.61
N VAL A 218 9.21 24.34 7.24
CA VAL A 218 8.19 23.36 7.66
C VAL A 218 8.02 23.37 9.16
N LEU A 219 6.77 23.36 9.63
CA LEU A 219 6.44 23.12 11.04
C LEU A 219 5.66 21.81 11.15
N VAL A 220 6.07 20.95 12.07
CA VAL A 220 5.37 19.69 12.37
C VAL A 220 4.91 19.72 13.81
N TRP A 221 3.61 19.51 14.03
CA TRP A 221 2.99 19.44 15.34
C TRP A 221 2.35 18.07 15.57
N MET A 222 2.57 17.47 16.74
CA MET A 222 2.09 16.12 17.09
C MET A 222 1.10 16.16 18.26
N PRO A 223 -0.15 16.57 18.06
CA PRO A 223 -1.14 16.69 19.14
C PRO A 223 -1.46 15.34 19.82
N ALA A 224 -1.35 14.22 19.10
CA ALA A 224 -1.65 12.90 19.66
C ALA A 224 -0.55 12.37 20.60
N VAL A 225 0.67 12.91 20.51
CA VAL A 225 1.85 12.43 21.25
C VAL A 225 2.51 13.59 21.98
N GLY A 226 1.91 13.99 23.10
CA GLY A 226 2.48 15.02 23.99
C GLY A 226 2.45 16.46 23.46
N GLY A 227 1.95 16.70 22.25
CA GLY A 227 1.78 18.05 21.69
C GLY A 227 3.07 18.70 21.19
N MET A 228 4.11 17.91 20.93
CA MET A 228 5.42 18.42 20.51
C MET A 228 5.36 19.19 19.19
N VAL A 229 6.10 20.29 19.13
CA VAL A 229 6.26 21.14 17.95
C VAL A 229 7.71 21.08 17.49
N LEU A 230 7.90 20.77 16.21
CA LEU A 230 9.20 20.70 15.55
C LEU A 230 9.27 21.77 14.46
N ARG A 231 10.37 22.53 14.44
CA ARG A 231 10.63 23.59 13.45
C ARG A 231 11.73 23.14 12.51
N ASP A 232 11.37 23.09 11.23
CA ASP A 232 12.18 22.57 10.13
C ASP A 232 12.89 21.23 10.42
N PRO A 233 12.18 20.21 10.93
CA PRO A 233 12.82 18.98 11.36
C PRO A 233 13.31 18.13 10.19
N THR A 234 14.34 17.34 10.45
CA THR A 234 14.77 16.18 9.66
C THR A 234 13.76 15.02 9.77
N ASP A 235 13.85 14.04 8.86
CA ASP A 235 13.01 12.84 8.93
C ASP A 235 13.27 12.02 10.21
N VAL A 236 14.51 12.08 10.70
CA VAL A 236 14.97 11.43 11.93
C VAL A 236 14.29 12.06 13.15
N GLU A 237 14.34 13.38 13.27
CA GLU A 237 13.70 14.10 14.38
C GLU A 237 12.18 13.86 14.41
N ILE A 238 11.53 13.80 13.22
CA ILE A 238 10.11 13.44 13.12
C ILE A 238 9.88 12.01 13.63
N ALA A 239 10.71 11.06 13.22
CA ALA A 239 10.58 9.66 13.61
C ALA A 239 10.77 9.49 15.13
N GLU A 240 11.82 10.07 15.70
CA GLU A 240 12.11 10.03 17.14
C GLU A 240 11.01 10.70 17.96
N ALA A 241 10.51 11.84 17.49
CA ALA A 241 9.39 12.54 18.11
C ALA A 241 8.11 11.70 18.13
N TRP A 242 7.92 10.85 17.11
CA TRP A 242 6.82 9.89 17.02
C TRP A 242 7.06 8.60 17.84
N GLY A 243 8.24 8.43 18.44
CA GLY A 243 8.61 7.25 19.21
C GLY A 243 9.17 6.10 18.37
N VAL A 244 9.68 6.39 17.17
CA VAL A 244 10.36 5.42 16.31
C VAL A 244 11.84 5.38 16.63
N SER A 245 12.40 4.18 16.81
CA SER A 245 13.84 4.01 17.04
C SER A 245 14.65 4.24 15.76
N THR A 246 15.58 5.19 15.81
CA THR A 246 16.51 5.49 14.70
C THR A 246 17.98 5.22 15.04
N THR A 247 18.23 4.73 16.26
CA THR A 247 19.55 4.40 16.79
C THR A 247 19.50 3.07 17.54
N LEU A 248 20.66 2.58 17.96
CA LEU A 248 20.82 1.43 18.84
C LEU A 248 21.11 1.88 20.26
N ALA A 249 20.71 1.08 21.24
CA ALA A 249 21.10 1.34 22.62
C ALA A 249 22.62 1.15 22.79
N ALA A 250 23.21 1.89 23.72
CA ALA A 250 24.64 1.80 23.98
C ALA A 250 25.04 0.36 24.38
N GLY A 251 26.04 -0.19 23.70
CA GLY A 251 26.51 -1.57 23.92
C GLY A 251 25.78 -2.63 23.10
N GLU A 252 24.88 -2.25 22.19
CA GLU A 252 24.21 -3.18 21.27
C GLU A 252 24.81 -3.15 19.85
N ASP A 253 26.08 -3.54 19.72
CA ASP A 253 26.82 -3.53 18.44
C ASP A 253 27.06 -4.93 17.84
N SER A 254 26.61 -6.00 18.49
CA SER A 254 26.80 -7.39 18.04
C SER A 254 25.49 -8.17 17.93
N PHE A 255 25.33 -8.88 16.82
CA PHE A 255 24.11 -9.60 16.44
C PHE A 255 24.45 -10.97 15.83
N ASP A 256 23.55 -11.94 15.96
CA ASP A 256 23.67 -13.19 15.20
C ASP A 256 23.32 -12.96 13.73
N LEU A 257 22.32 -12.11 13.48
CA LEU A 257 21.77 -11.87 12.15
C LEU A 257 21.48 -10.39 11.92
N LEU A 258 22.02 -9.86 10.82
CA LEU A 258 21.65 -8.55 10.27
C LEU A 258 20.72 -8.73 9.07
N VAL A 259 19.52 -8.18 9.13
CA VAL A 259 18.56 -8.12 8.02
C VAL A 259 18.54 -6.69 7.47
N ILE A 260 18.87 -6.52 6.19
CA ILE A 260 18.93 -5.22 5.53
C ILE A 260 17.68 -5.05 4.65
N GLY A 261 16.74 -4.24 5.14
CA GLY A 261 15.44 -3.97 4.54
C GLY A 261 14.28 -4.59 5.33
N ALA A 262 13.24 -3.80 5.58
CA ALA A 262 12.01 -4.18 6.28
C ALA A 262 10.81 -4.29 5.34
N GLY A 263 11.03 -4.73 4.09
CA GLY A 263 9.96 -5.22 3.23
C GLY A 263 9.35 -6.54 3.75
N PRO A 264 8.31 -7.09 3.09
CA PRO A 264 7.65 -8.32 3.54
C PRO A 264 8.60 -9.50 3.78
N GLY A 265 9.61 -9.68 2.91
CA GLY A 265 10.62 -10.73 3.09
C GLY A 265 11.54 -10.49 4.30
N GLY A 266 12.02 -9.25 4.49
CA GLY A 266 12.87 -8.91 5.63
C GLY A 266 12.13 -9.00 6.97
N LEU A 267 10.87 -8.55 7.02
CA LEU A 267 10.02 -8.72 8.19
C LEU A 267 9.75 -10.19 8.50
N ALA A 268 9.52 -11.02 7.47
CA ALA A 268 9.39 -12.46 7.67
C ALA A 268 10.67 -13.08 8.22
N ALA A 269 11.84 -12.74 7.66
CA ALA A 269 13.12 -13.18 8.19
C ALA A 269 13.33 -12.76 9.65
N ALA A 270 12.98 -11.53 10.02
CA ALA A 270 13.06 -11.04 11.38
C ALA A 270 12.13 -11.80 12.34
N VAL A 271 10.88 -12.06 11.95
CA VAL A 271 9.93 -12.86 12.74
C VAL A 271 10.51 -14.24 13.02
N TYR A 272 10.93 -14.96 11.97
CA TYR A 272 11.39 -16.34 12.11
C TYR A 272 12.70 -16.40 12.89
N ALA A 273 13.70 -15.57 12.55
CA ALA A 273 14.99 -15.55 13.23
C ALA A 273 14.85 -15.23 14.74
N SER A 274 14.09 -14.19 15.09
CA SER A 274 13.89 -13.84 16.51
C SER A 274 13.04 -14.87 17.24
N SER A 275 12.04 -15.49 16.59
CA SER A 275 11.26 -16.57 17.22
C SER A 275 12.09 -17.82 17.51
N GLU A 276 13.17 -18.04 16.74
CA GLU A 276 14.14 -19.14 16.91
C GLU A 276 15.32 -18.76 17.82
N GLY A 277 15.29 -17.56 18.42
CA GLY A 277 16.24 -17.11 19.44
C GLY A 277 17.48 -16.40 18.92
N LEU A 278 17.57 -16.09 17.62
CA LEU A 278 18.68 -15.31 17.08
C LEU A 278 18.56 -13.83 17.48
N ARG A 279 19.65 -13.26 18.00
CA ARG A 279 19.75 -11.81 18.25
C ARG A 279 19.78 -11.10 16.90
N THR A 280 18.64 -10.59 16.47
CA THR A 280 18.41 -10.10 15.11
C THR A 280 18.28 -8.58 15.08
N LEU A 281 19.03 -7.94 14.18
CA LEU A 281 18.92 -6.52 13.85
C LEU A 281 18.31 -6.36 12.46
N VAL A 282 17.28 -5.52 12.34
CA VAL A 282 16.72 -5.09 11.06
C VAL A 282 17.05 -3.61 10.84
N VAL A 283 17.68 -3.30 9.70
CA VAL A 283 17.96 -1.92 9.29
C VAL A 283 17.11 -1.57 8.09
N GLU A 284 16.32 -0.51 8.19
CA GLU A 284 15.43 -0.03 7.13
C GLU A 284 15.68 1.45 6.83
N ARG A 285 15.88 1.76 5.55
CA ARG A 285 16.25 3.09 5.07
C ARG A 285 15.10 4.09 5.11
N GLU A 286 13.88 3.66 4.80
CA GLU A 286 12.76 4.57 4.61
C GLU A 286 11.56 4.21 5.49
N ALA A 287 10.93 3.08 5.23
CA ALA A 287 9.66 2.77 5.88
C ALA A 287 9.44 1.26 5.93
N ILE A 288 8.85 0.81 7.04
CA ILE A 288 8.40 -0.56 7.19
C ILE A 288 7.44 -0.92 6.04
N GLY A 289 7.66 -2.08 5.44
CA GLY A 289 6.87 -2.60 4.32
C GLY A 289 7.48 -2.38 2.94
N GLY A 290 8.51 -1.55 2.81
CA GLY A 290 9.17 -1.27 1.55
C GLY A 290 8.18 -0.94 0.42
N GLN A 291 8.42 -1.45 -0.79
CA GLN A 291 7.50 -1.23 -1.92
C GLN A 291 6.07 -1.75 -1.65
N ALA A 292 5.95 -2.91 -1.00
CA ALA A 292 4.64 -3.49 -0.71
C ALA A 292 3.81 -2.56 0.18
N GLY A 293 4.44 -1.82 1.09
CA GLY A 293 3.81 -0.83 1.98
C GLY A 293 3.00 0.24 1.23
N THR A 294 3.41 0.57 0.00
CA THR A 294 2.71 1.56 -0.84
C THR A 294 1.48 0.99 -1.55
N SER A 295 1.28 -0.33 -1.51
CA SER A 295 0.11 -0.95 -2.11
C SER A 295 -1.15 -0.56 -1.34
N SER A 296 -2.08 0.10 -2.05
CA SER A 296 -3.38 0.43 -1.48
C SER A 296 -4.16 -0.82 -1.10
N LEU A 297 -3.95 -1.95 -1.80
CA LEU A 297 -4.62 -3.22 -1.53
C LEU A 297 -3.90 -4.45 -2.11
N ILE A 298 -3.65 -5.46 -1.27
CA ILE A 298 -3.11 -6.76 -1.65
C ILE A 298 -4.22 -7.81 -1.55
N ARG A 299 -4.71 -8.30 -2.69
CA ARG A 299 -5.83 -9.27 -2.76
C ARG A 299 -5.41 -10.73 -2.83
N ASN A 300 -4.16 -10.98 -3.20
CA ASN A 300 -3.62 -12.30 -3.49
C ASN A 300 -2.67 -12.82 -2.41
N TYR A 301 -2.78 -12.30 -1.18
CA TYR A 301 -2.03 -12.79 -0.03
C TYR A 301 -2.93 -13.70 0.82
N LEU A 302 -2.49 -14.95 1.00
CA LEU A 302 -3.25 -15.98 1.69
C LEU A 302 -3.56 -15.58 3.15
N GLY A 303 -4.76 -15.90 3.63
CA GLY A 303 -5.19 -15.63 5.00
C GLY A 303 -5.96 -14.32 5.18
N PHE A 304 -5.93 -13.42 4.20
CA PHE A 304 -6.74 -12.19 4.18
C PHE A 304 -7.82 -12.34 3.11
N SER A 305 -8.97 -12.90 3.47
CA SER A 305 -10.09 -13.15 2.54
C SER A 305 -10.64 -11.87 1.90
N ARG A 306 -10.53 -10.76 2.62
CA ARG A 306 -10.82 -9.42 2.12
C ARG A 306 -9.57 -8.75 1.55
N GLY A 307 -8.45 -9.40 1.35
CA GLY A 307 -7.18 -8.70 1.11
C GLY A 307 -6.77 -7.80 2.28
N ILE A 308 -5.62 -7.15 2.14
CA ILE A 308 -5.02 -6.33 3.20
C ILE A 308 -4.25 -5.17 2.57
N ARG A 309 -4.22 -4.00 3.23
CA ARG A 309 -3.36 -2.90 2.81
C ARG A 309 -1.90 -3.29 2.98
N GLY A 310 -1.04 -2.85 2.07
CA GLY A 310 0.38 -3.17 2.12
C GLY A 310 1.06 -2.70 3.41
N SER A 311 0.77 -1.47 3.82
CA SER A 311 1.26 -0.89 5.07
C SER A 311 0.77 -1.63 6.31
N GLU A 312 -0.48 -2.13 6.29
CA GLU A 312 -1.03 -2.90 7.41
C GLU A 312 -0.39 -4.27 7.54
N LEU A 313 -0.18 -4.97 6.42
CA LEU A 313 0.55 -6.25 6.42
C LEU A 313 1.95 -6.06 7.03
N ALA A 314 2.65 -5.00 6.62
CA ALA A 314 3.97 -4.71 7.11
C ALA A 314 3.99 -4.33 8.60
N GLN A 315 3.05 -3.50 9.05
CA GLN A 315 2.94 -3.11 10.45
C GLN A 315 2.68 -4.30 11.36
N ARG A 316 1.80 -5.23 10.94
CA ARG A 316 1.55 -6.48 11.68
C ARG A 316 2.81 -7.36 11.74
N GLY A 317 3.56 -7.46 10.64
CA GLY A 317 4.84 -8.18 10.61
C GLY A 317 5.90 -7.56 11.52
N TYR A 318 6.03 -6.23 11.50
CA TYR A 318 6.91 -5.49 12.41
C TYR A 318 6.55 -5.76 13.87
N GLN A 319 5.28 -5.61 14.25
CA GLN A 319 4.82 -5.86 15.62
C GLN A 319 5.12 -7.30 16.07
N GLN A 320 4.96 -8.27 15.18
CA GLN A 320 5.28 -9.67 15.47
C GLN A 320 6.77 -9.86 15.72
N ALA A 321 7.64 -9.35 14.84
CA ALA A 321 9.09 -9.45 15.00
C ALA A 321 9.58 -8.73 16.26
N TRP A 322 9.04 -7.54 16.53
CA TRP A 322 9.35 -6.75 17.72
C TRP A 322 8.98 -7.50 19.01
N VAL A 323 7.80 -8.12 19.08
CA VAL A 323 7.39 -8.93 20.24
C VAL A 323 8.31 -10.13 20.46
N PHE A 324 8.87 -10.71 19.39
CA PHE A 324 9.88 -11.77 19.49
C PHE A 324 11.28 -11.26 19.86
N GLY A 325 11.50 -9.95 19.95
CA GLY A 325 12.79 -9.36 20.36
C GLY A 325 13.71 -8.95 19.21
N ALA A 326 13.18 -8.80 17.99
CA ALA A 326 13.94 -8.18 16.90
C ALA A 326 14.23 -6.71 17.21
N HIS A 327 15.48 -6.28 16.95
CA HIS A 327 15.90 -4.89 17.06
C HIS A 327 15.67 -4.21 15.71
N PHE A 328 15.23 -2.95 15.74
CA PHE A 328 14.97 -2.18 14.52
C PHE A 328 15.71 -0.85 14.58
N VAL A 329 16.41 -0.54 13.49
CA VAL A 329 16.94 0.79 13.21
C VAL A 329 16.27 1.27 11.92
N LEU A 330 15.31 2.19 12.06
CA LEU A 330 14.56 2.73 10.93
C LEU A 330 15.14 4.08 10.50
N MET A 331 14.82 4.51 9.28
CA MET A 331 15.32 5.76 8.68
C MET A 331 16.84 5.80 8.54
N ARG A 332 17.50 4.65 8.34
CA ARG A 332 18.96 4.53 8.22
C ARG A 332 19.37 3.54 7.15
N SER A 333 20.45 3.84 6.45
CA SER A 333 20.99 2.98 5.39
C SER A 333 22.24 2.26 5.86
N ILE A 334 22.44 1.05 5.35
CA ILE A 334 23.78 0.44 5.33
C ILE A 334 24.56 1.07 4.19
N GLU A 335 25.70 1.67 4.51
CA GLU A 335 26.57 2.36 3.53
C GLU A 335 27.73 1.46 3.09
N ARG A 336 28.15 0.54 3.96
CA ARG A 336 29.28 -0.35 3.74
C ARG A 336 29.04 -1.69 4.43
N LEU A 337 29.42 -2.77 3.75
CA LEU A 337 29.44 -4.13 4.30
C LEU A 337 30.77 -4.78 3.93
N GLU A 338 31.46 -5.32 4.92
CA GLU A 338 32.73 -6.02 4.75
C GLU A 338 32.81 -7.22 5.69
N GLN A 339 33.62 -8.20 5.34
CA GLN A 339 33.92 -9.33 6.22
C GLN A 339 35.26 -9.09 6.93
N ARG A 340 35.28 -9.23 8.26
CA ARG A 340 36.46 -9.11 9.12
C ARG A 340 36.41 -10.13 10.24
N ASP A 341 37.49 -10.88 10.44
CA ASP A 341 37.66 -11.83 11.55
C ASP A 341 36.45 -12.79 11.72
N GLY A 342 35.97 -13.35 10.61
CA GLY A 342 34.84 -14.29 10.59
C GLY A 342 33.47 -13.67 10.82
N HIS A 343 33.37 -12.34 10.94
CA HIS A 343 32.13 -11.59 11.11
C HIS A 343 31.90 -10.61 9.96
N PHE A 344 30.66 -10.18 9.80
CA PHE A 344 30.28 -9.10 8.91
C PHE A 344 30.22 -7.79 9.69
N VAL A 345 30.96 -6.79 9.24
CA VAL A 345 30.93 -5.44 9.77
C VAL A 345 30.12 -4.57 8.83
N ALA A 346 29.05 -3.99 9.34
CA ALA A 346 28.16 -3.10 8.59
C ALA A 346 28.21 -1.68 9.17
N GLU A 347 28.32 -0.69 8.29
CA GLU A 347 28.30 0.72 8.63
C GLU A 347 26.89 1.27 8.42
N ILE A 348 26.23 1.63 9.52
CA ILE A 348 24.90 2.25 9.54
C ILE A 348 25.10 3.77 9.58
N GLY A 349 24.65 4.48 8.55
CA GLY A 349 24.81 5.93 8.44
C GLY A 349 24.34 6.66 9.70
N ASP A 350 25.11 7.65 10.17
CA ASP A 350 24.83 8.46 11.37
C ASP A 350 24.56 7.69 12.69
N VAL A 351 24.75 6.36 12.72
CA VAL A 351 24.58 5.51 13.93
C VAL A 351 25.91 4.88 14.33
N GLY A 352 26.66 4.34 13.37
CA GLY A 352 27.96 3.71 13.61
C GLY A 352 28.07 2.29 13.06
N GLN A 353 29.03 1.54 13.58
CA GLN A 353 29.32 0.19 13.11
C GLN A 353 28.61 -0.86 13.97
N VAL A 354 28.14 -1.91 13.31
CA VAL A 354 27.62 -3.14 13.94
C VAL A 354 28.30 -4.35 13.34
N THR A 355 28.35 -5.43 14.12
CA THR A 355 28.85 -6.74 13.70
C THR A 355 27.72 -7.76 13.66
N ALA A 356 27.76 -8.65 12.68
CA ALA A 356 26.83 -9.77 12.57
C ALA A 356 27.54 -11.05 12.14
N ARG A 357 27.04 -12.21 12.59
CA ARG A 357 27.56 -13.53 12.15
C ARG A 357 27.01 -13.96 10.78
N ALA A 358 25.82 -13.48 10.41
CA ALA A 358 25.20 -13.67 9.10
C ALA A 358 24.44 -12.42 8.64
N VAL A 359 24.23 -12.29 7.33
CA VAL A 359 23.52 -11.15 6.73
C VAL A 359 22.44 -11.63 5.76
N ILE A 360 21.24 -11.04 5.84
CA ILE A 360 20.19 -11.20 4.83
C ILE A 360 19.95 -9.85 4.13
N LEU A 361 20.16 -9.84 2.81
CA LEU A 361 19.80 -8.74 1.92
C LEU A 361 18.33 -8.88 1.52
N ALA A 362 17.48 -7.99 2.05
CA ALA A 362 16.04 -7.91 1.78
C ALA A 362 15.63 -6.52 1.25
N THR A 363 16.53 -5.85 0.53
CA THR A 363 16.40 -4.45 0.08
C THR A 363 15.39 -4.23 -1.05
N GLY A 364 14.86 -5.31 -1.64
CA GLY A 364 13.87 -5.25 -2.70
C GLY A 364 14.34 -4.51 -3.96
N VAL A 365 13.43 -3.77 -4.59
CA VAL A 365 13.68 -2.98 -5.81
C VAL A 365 12.91 -1.66 -5.78
N ALA A 366 13.31 -0.70 -6.61
CA ALA A 366 12.49 0.45 -6.95
C ALA A 366 11.88 0.28 -8.36
N TYR A 367 10.56 0.41 -8.49
CA TYR A 367 9.90 0.45 -9.79
C TYR A 367 10.21 1.77 -10.50
N ARG A 368 10.46 1.71 -11.81
CA ARG A 368 10.54 2.92 -12.64
C ARG A 368 9.15 3.54 -12.77
N ARG A 369 9.07 4.85 -12.56
CA ARG A 369 7.83 5.65 -12.62
C ARG A 369 7.69 6.34 -13.99
N LEU A 370 6.47 6.79 -14.30
CA LEU A 370 6.19 7.62 -15.48
C LEU A 370 6.43 9.12 -15.24
N ASP A 371 6.63 9.52 -13.98
CA ASP A 371 6.78 10.92 -13.54
C ASP A 371 5.58 11.82 -13.89
N VAL A 372 4.36 11.27 -13.75
CA VAL A 372 3.08 12.00 -13.95
C VAL A 372 2.30 12.04 -12.63
N PRO A 373 2.35 13.16 -11.88
CA PRO A 373 1.76 13.25 -10.53
C PRO A 373 0.27 12.88 -10.46
N ALA A 374 -0.52 13.26 -11.48
CA ALA A 374 -1.95 12.94 -11.53
C ALA A 374 -2.23 11.42 -11.61
N LEU A 375 -1.34 10.65 -12.23
CA LEU A 375 -1.47 9.19 -12.33
C LEU A 375 -1.01 8.49 -11.04
N GLU A 376 -0.04 9.06 -10.33
CA GLU A 376 0.40 8.52 -9.02
C GLU A 376 -0.74 8.58 -7.98
N GLN A 377 -1.62 9.57 -8.06
CA GLN A 377 -2.80 9.67 -7.19
C GLN A 377 -3.86 8.59 -7.48
N LEU A 378 -3.80 7.95 -8.66
CA LEU A 378 -4.74 6.91 -9.09
C LEU A 378 -4.17 5.48 -8.94
N MET A 379 -3.08 5.34 -8.18
CA MET A 379 -2.48 4.04 -7.87
C MET A 379 -3.48 3.12 -7.14
N GLY A 380 -3.73 1.95 -7.72
CA GLY A 380 -4.70 0.97 -7.22
C GLY A 380 -6.16 1.29 -7.52
N THR A 381 -6.46 2.47 -8.07
CA THR A 381 -7.77 2.88 -8.59
C THR A 381 -7.72 3.09 -10.11
N GLY A 382 -7.06 2.15 -10.80
CA GLY A 382 -6.92 2.13 -12.25
C GLY A 382 -5.47 2.25 -12.75
N VAL A 383 -4.50 2.65 -11.91
CA VAL A 383 -3.06 2.64 -12.26
C VAL A 383 -2.32 1.56 -11.47
N TYR A 384 -1.55 0.70 -12.15
CA TYR A 384 -0.88 -0.46 -11.59
C TYR A 384 0.57 -0.60 -12.09
N TYR A 385 1.47 -1.03 -11.20
CA TYR A 385 2.89 -1.28 -11.51
C TYR A 385 3.20 -2.79 -11.64
N GLY A 386 2.21 -3.54 -12.11
CA GLY A 386 2.23 -4.98 -12.35
C GLY A 386 0.84 -5.45 -12.79
N ALA A 387 0.76 -6.56 -13.52
CA ALA A 387 -0.51 -7.15 -13.97
C ALA A 387 -0.78 -8.45 -13.20
N SER A 388 -1.71 -8.42 -12.26
CA SER A 388 -2.21 -9.58 -11.51
C SER A 388 -3.50 -10.12 -12.13
N VAL A 389 -3.77 -11.40 -11.84
CA VAL A 389 -5.00 -12.09 -12.25
C VAL A 389 -6.25 -11.40 -11.69
N SER A 390 -6.14 -10.79 -10.52
CA SER A 390 -7.26 -10.08 -9.89
C SER A 390 -7.60 -8.78 -10.63
N GLU A 391 -6.59 -7.98 -11.03
CA GLU A 391 -6.84 -6.77 -11.82
C GLU A 391 -7.40 -7.12 -13.22
N ALA A 392 -6.86 -8.15 -13.87
CA ALA A 392 -7.30 -8.56 -15.20
C ALA A 392 -8.76 -9.01 -15.24
N HIS A 393 -9.22 -9.80 -14.27
CA HIS A 393 -10.65 -10.16 -14.15
C HIS A 393 -11.53 -8.93 -13.90
N GLY A 394 -10.99 -7.94 -13.18
CA GLY A 394 -11.66 -6.69 -12.88
C GLY A 394 -11.97 -5.79 -14.07
N LEU A 395 -11.14 -5.90 -15.11
CA LEU A 395 -11.28 -5.16 -16.35
C LEU A 395 -12.03 -5.96 -17.43
N LYS A 396 -12.82 -6.96 -17.02
CA LYS A 396 -13.62 -7.73 -17.96
C LYS A 396 -14.53 -6.80 -18.77
N ASP A 397 -14.50 -6.95 -20.09
CA ASP A 397 -15.26 -6.14 -21.07
C ASP A 397 -14.95 -4.63 -21.03
N ARG A 398 -13.79 -4.24 -20.48
CA ARG A 398 -13.30 -2.85 -20.38
C ARG A 398 -11.99 -2.61 -21.13
N ASP A 399 -11.56 -1.36 -21.25
CA ASP A 399 -10.38 -0.98 -22.02
C ASP A 399 -9.15 -0.80 -21.10
N ALA A 400 -8.02 -1.40 -21.47
CA ALA A 400 -6.78 -1.35 -20.70
C ALA A 400 -5.62 -0.77 -21.53
N CYS A 401 -4.65 -0.17 -20.86
CA CYS A 401 -3.41 0.34 -21.44
C CYS A 401 -2.21 -0.28 -20.70
N VAL A 402 -1.22 -0.77 -21.44
CA VAL A 402 0.04 -1.29 -20.89
C VAL A 402 1.19 -0.47 -21.45
N VAL A 403 2.07 0.03 -20.58
CA VAL A 403 3.25 0.82 -20.97
C VAL A 403 4.51 -0.03 -20.78
N GLY A 404 5.22 -0.32 -21.86
CA GLY A 404 6.50 -1.03 -21.81
C GLY A 404 6.74 -1.93 -23.03
N GLY A 405 8.00 -2.08 -23.44
CA GLY A 405 8.38 -2.86 -24.64
C GLY A 405 9.05 -4.21 -24.36
N GLY A 406 9.20 -4.61 -23.09
CA GLY A 406 9.89 -5.84 -22.70
C GLY A 406 8.94 -7.04 -22.52
N ASN A 407 9.52 -8.22 -22.27
CA ASN A 407 8.77 -9.46 -22.09
C ASN A 407 7.65 -9.38 -21.04
N SER A 408 7.90 -8.72 -19.90
CA SER A 408 6.88 -8.55 -18.85
C SER A 408 5.67 -7.76 -19.34
N ALA A 409 5.86 -6.75 -20.19
CA ALA A 409 4.76 -6.00 -20.80
C ALA A 409 3.98 -6.88 -21.79
N GLY A 410 4.68 -7.65 -22.64
CA GLY A 410 4.03 -8.55 -23.59
C GLY A 410 3.20 -9.65 -22.90
N GLN A 411 3.72 -10.23 -21.82
CA GLN A 411 2.98 -11.18 -20.99
C GLN A 411 1.74 -10.55 -20.33
N ALA A 412 1.87 -9.31 -19.84
CA ALA A 412 0.75 -8.58 -19.25
C ALA A 412 -0.35 -8.28 -20.29
N VAL A 413 0.02 -7.85 -21.50
CA VAL A 413 -0.92 -7.59 -22.60
C VAL A 413 -1.71 -8.85 -22.96
N LEU A 414 -1.01 -9.97 -23.19
CA LEU A 414 -1.67 -11.25 -23.53
C LEU A 414 -2.50 -11.81 -22.37
N HIS A 415 -2.15 -11.46 -21.13
CA HIS A 415 -2.95 -11.80 -19.97
C HIS A 415 -4.26 -11.00 -19.94
N LEU A 416 -4.17 -9.68 -20.09
CA LEU A 416 -5.31 -8.75 -20.06
C LEU A 416 -6.24 -8.97 -21.25
N ALA A 417 -5.71 -9.27 -22.44
CA ALA A 417 -6.48 -9.49 -23.66
C ALA A 417 -7.48 -10.66 -23.56
N ARG A 418 -7.33 -11.56 -22.57
CA ARG A 418 -8.29 -12.63 -22.32
C ARG A 418 -9.59 -12.16 -21.64
N TYR A 419 -9.58 -10.95 -21.07
CA TYR A 419 -10.67 -10.42 -20.26
C TYR A 419 -11.16 -9.07 -20.78
N CYS A 420 -10.24 -8.20 -21.20
CA CYS A 420 -10.54 -6.84 -21.62
C CYS A 420 -11.19 -6.80 -23.00
N LYS A 421 -12.03 -5.77 -23.22
CA LYS A 421 -12.59 -5.44 -24.52
C LYS A 421 -11.50 -5.00 -25.50
N LEU A 422 -10.57 -4.16 -25.05
CA LEU A 422 -9.42 -3.69 -25.82
C LEU A 422 -8.20 -3.53 -24.91
N VAL A 423 -7.02 -3.89 -25.41
CA VAL A 423 -5.74 -3.63 -24.73
C VAL A 423 -4.82 -2.83 -25.63
N THR A 424 -4.46 -1.62 -25.22
CA THR A 424 -3.50 -0.77 -25.91
C THR A 424 -2.10 -0.96 -25.32
N LEU A 425 -1.15 -1.45 -26.11
CA LEU A 425 0.26 -1.55 -25.74
C LEU A 425 1.01 -0.31 -26.23
N VAL A 426 1.48 0.53 -25.30
CA VAL A 426 2.22 1.76 -25.58
C VAL A 426 3.72 1.50 -25.45
N ILE A 427 4.47 1.78 -26.52
CA ILE A 427 5.92 1.64 -26.56
C ILE A 427 6.58 2.91 -27.09
N ARG A 428 7.71 3.29 -26.46
CA ARG A 428 8.53 4.43 -26.89
C ARG A 428 9.30 4.18 -28.18
N GLY A 429 9.60 2.91 -28.46
CA GLY A 429 10.34 2.47 -29.63
C GLY A 429 9.48 2.32 -30.88
N LYS A 430 10.12 1.98 -31.99
CA LYS A 430 9.46 1.77 -33.29
C LYS A 430 8.65 0.47 -33.36
N ASP A 431 9.13 -0.57 -32.68
CA ASP A 431 8.59 -1.92 -32.70
C ASP A 431 8.99 -2.66 -31.41
N LEU A 432 8.46 -3.87 -31.25
CA LEU A 432 8.73 -4.75 -30.12
C LEU A 432 10.00 -5.59 -30.29
N VAL A 433 10.57 -5.64 -31.50
CA VAL A 433 11.63 -6.59 -31.89
C VAL A 433 12.92 -6.37 -31.09
N ALA A 434 13.20 -5.11 -30.74
CA ALA A 434 14.42 -4.76 -30.01
C ALA A 434 14.50 -5.32 -28.57
N SER A 435 13.36 -5.59 -27.92
CA SER A 435 13.33 -5.92 -26.49
C SER A 435 12.36 -7.03 -26.08
N MET A 436 11.54 -7.54 -27.01
CA MET A 436 10.56 -8.58 -26.74
C MET A 436 10.89 -9.86 -27.51
N SER A 437 10.73 -11.01 -26.85
CA SER A 437 10.92 -12.32 -27.46
C SER A 437 9.95 -12.54 -28.62
N LYS A 438 10.44 -13.11 -29.72
CA LYS A 438 9.68 -13.32 -30.96
C LYS A 438 8.30 -13.97 -30.75
N TYR A 439 8.21 -14.99 -29.89
CA TYR A 439 6.92 -15.68 -29.65
C TYR A 439 5.85 -14.77 -29.03
N LEU A 440 6.24 -13.79 -28.21
CA LEU A 440 5.30 -12.82 -27.63
C LEU A 440 4.84 -11.83 -28.68
N ILE A 441 5.73 -11.40 -29.57
CA ILE A 441 5.39 -10.54 -30.71
C ILE A 441 4.37 -11.25 -31.59
N ASP A 442 4.67 -12.49 -32.01
CA ASP A 442 3.78 -13.29 -32.85
C ASP A 442 2.40 -13.51 -32.18
N ALA A 443 2.35 -13.69 -30.85
CA ALA A 443 1.10 -13.84 -30.11
C ALA A 443 0.32 -12.52 -29.94
N ILE A 444 1.01 -11.39 -29.81
CA ILE A 444 0.40 -10.05 -29.75
C ILE A 444 -0.21 -9.71 -31.11
N ASP A 445 0.51 -9.95 -32.20
CA ASP A 445 0.04 -9.71 -33.56
C ASP A 445 -1.20 -10.56 -33.91
N ALA A 446 -1.30 -11.76 -33.32
CA ALA A 446 -2.46 -12.64 -33.49
C ALA A 446 -3.67 -12.28 -32.60
N ALA A 447 -3.51 -11.40 -31.61
CA ALA A 447 -4.57 -11.05 -30.67
C ALA A 447 -5.50 -9.96 -31.25
N PRO A 448 -6.79 -10.25 -31.53
CA PRO A 448 -7.67 -9.35 -32.28
C PRO A 448 -8.08 -8.09 -31.51
N ASN A 449 -7.92 -8.09 -30.19
CA ASN A 449 -8.27 -7.00 -29.28
C ASN A 449 -7.04 -6.32 -28.67
N VAL A 450 -5.87 -6.43 -29.32
CA VAL A 450 -4.65 -5.75 -28.92
C VAL A 450 -4.25 -4.73 -29.98
N VAL A 451 -3.94 -3.51 -29.54
CA VAL A 451 -3.45 -2.43 -30.41
C VAL A 451 -2.09 -1.96 -29.91
N VAL A 452 -1.07 -1.98 -30.77
CA VAL A 452 0.26 -1.46 -30.44
C VAL A 452 0.37 -0.01 -30.89
N ARG A 453 0.64 0.90 -29.95
CA ARG A 453 0.95 2.31 -30.16
C ARG A 453 2.45 2.51 -30.05
N SER A 454 3.11 2.54 -31.21
CA SER A 454 4.56 2.78 -31.31
C SER A 454 4.90 4.26 -31.23
N TRP A 455 6.16 4.56 -30.95
CA TRP A 455 6.66 5.93 -30.77
C TRP A 455 5.83 6.77 -29.80
N SER A 456 5.17 6.14 -28.84
CA SER A 456 4.22 6.81 -27.97
C SER A 456 4.68 6.72 -26.52
N GLU A 457 4.36 7.74 -25.73
CA GLU A 457 4.53 7.69 -24.28
C GLU A 457 3.36 8.35 -23.56
N VAL A 458 3.08 7.86 -22.34
CA VAL A 458 2.06 8.45 -21.48
C VAL A 458 2.67 9.68 -20.79
N VAL A 459 2.03 10.84 -20.97
CA VAL A 459 2.48 12.13 -20.40
C VAL A 459 1.45 12.77 -19.47
N GLY A 460 0.25 12.20 -19.39
CA GLY A 460 -0.86 12.72 -18.59
C GLY A 460 -1.92 11.65 -18.38
N GLY A 461 -2.89 11.95 -17.52
CA GLY A 461 -4.06 11.12 -17.29
C GLY A 461 -4.88 11.60 -16.11
N GLY A 462 -6.06 11.03 -15.94
CA GLY A 462 -6.96 11.45 -14.87
C GLY A 462 -8.32 10.75 -14.89
N GLY A 463 -9.19 11.21 -14.01
CA GLY A 463 -10.57 10.80 -13.86
C GLY A 463 -11.11 11.15 -12.48
N ASP A 464 -12.42 10.96 -12.29
CA ASP A 464 -13.09 11.24 -11.01
C ASP A 464 -12.97 10.04 -10.06
N GLY A 465 -12.00 10.10 -9.13
CA GLY A 465 -11.73 9.06 -8.13
C GLY A 465 -11.16 7.73 -8.66
N ARG A 466 -11.08 7.56 -9.98
CA ARG A 466 -10.46 6.42 -10.67
C ARG A 466 -9.92 6.86 -12.04
N LEU A 467 -9.04 6.05 -12.63
CA LEU A 467 -8.59 6.26 -14.01
C LEU A 467 -9.76 6.18 -14.99
N GLN A 468 -9.86 7.17 -15.88
CA GLN A 468 -10.82 7.21 -16.98
C GLN A 468 -10.15 7.49 -18.32
N TRP A 469 -8.96 8.11 -18.31
CA TRP A 469 -8.22 8.44 -19.53
C TRP A 469 -6.73 8.67 -19.26
N VAL A 470 -5.93 8.54 -20.31
CA VAL A 470 -4.51 8.91 -20.36
C VAL A 470 -4.23 9.81 -21.57
N THR A 471 -3.19 10.64 -21.49
CA THR A 471 -2.67 11.41 -22.62
C THR A 471 -1.46 10.68 -23.20
N LEU A 472 -1.54 10.31 -24.47
CA LEU A 472 -0.42 9.77 -25.23
C LEU A 472 0.23 10.90 -26.02
N ARG A 473 1.55 11.00 -25.93
CA ARG A 473 2.37 11.87 -26.78
C ARG A 473 3.10 11.03 -27.82
N ASP A 474 2.94 11.39 -29.08
CA ASP A 474 3.77 10.89 -30.17
C ASP A 474 5.15 11.53 -30.10
N ARG A 475 6.19 10.71 -30.00
CA ARG A 475 7.59 11.12 -29.86
C ARG A 475 8.22 11.61 -31.17
N THR A 476 7.58 11.35 -32.31
CA THR A 476 8.04 11.82 -33.63
C THR A 476 7.46 13.19 -33.98
N SER A 477 6.18 13.41 -33.70
CA SER A 477 5.48 14.65 -34.04
C SER A 477 5.33 15.63 -32.87
N GLY A 478 5.42 15.12 -31.63
CA GLY A 478 5.08 15.88 -30.42
C GLY A 478 3.58 16.02 -30.17
N GLY A 479 2.73 15.50 -31.06
CA GLY A 479 1.27 15.58 -30.93
C GLY A 479 0.76 14.80 -29.73
N GLU A 480 -0.25 15.33 -29.06
CA GLU A 480 -0.90 14.68 -27.92
C GLU A 480 -2.32 14.26 -28.26
N GLU A 481 -2.67 13.03 -27.89
CA GLU A 481 -4.02 12.50 -28.00
C GLU A 481 -4.50 11.97 -26.65
N ARG A 482 -5.79 12.15 -26.36
CA ARG A 482 -6.43 11.52 -25.20
C ARG A 482 -6.94 10.14 -25.59
N LEU A 483 -6.60 9.14 -24.78
CA LEU A 483 -7.10 7.78 -24.87
C LEU A 483 -7.94 7.48 -23.63
N ASP A 484 -9.24 7.22 -23.82
CA ASP A 484 -10.10 6.76 -22.73
C ASP A 484 -9.76 5.29 -22.38
N VAL A 485 -9.51 5.03 -21.09
CA VAL A 485 -9.07 3.73 -20.57
C VAL A 485 -9.52 3.55 -19.12
N ASP A 486 -9.85 2.31 -18.75
CA ASP A 486 -10.25 1.96 -17.38
C ASP A 486 -9.06 1.48 -16.52
N GLY A 487 -7.96 1.05 -17.16
CA GLY A 487 -6.76 0.56 -16.47
C GLY A 487 -5.45 0.90 -17.18
N LEU A 488 -4.43 1.28 -16.43
CA LEU A 488 -3.06 1.56 -16.88
C LEU A 488 -2.07 0.66 -16.13
N PHE A 489 -1.27 -0.11 -16.87
CA PHE A 489 -0.28 -1.04 -16.33
C PHE A 489 1.12 -0.62 -16.76
N VAL A 490 1.91 -0.12 -15.82
CA VAL A 490 3.25 0.41 -16.05
C VAL A 490 4.28 -0.71 -15.89
N MET A 491 4.80 -1.18 -17.03
CA MET A 491 5.69 -2.35 -17.16
C MET A 491 7.06 -1.96 -17.73
N ILE A 492 7.65 -0.86 -17.22
CA ILE A 492 8.92 -0.29 -17.69
C ILE A 492 10.16 -0.75 -16.89
N GLY A 493 9.96 -1.68 -15.96
CA GLY A 493 11.01 -2.36 -15.20
C GLY A 493 11.24 -1.82 -13.79
N ALA A 494 12.11 -2.52 -13.06
CA ALA A 494 12.53 -2.18 -11.70
C ALA A 494 14.06 -2.24 -11.61
N VAL A 495 14.63 -1.48 -10.67
CA VAL A 495 16.07 -1.39 -10.43
C VAL A 495 16.37 -1.79 -8.98
N PRO A 496 17.30 -2.73 -8.74
CA PRO A 496 17.75 -3.05 -7.40
C PRO A 496 18.72 -1.98 -6.87
N GLY A 497 18.62 -1.66 -5.57
CA GLY A 497 19.49 -0.69 -4.88
C GLY A 497 20.77 -1.33 -4.35
N THR A 498 21.53 -2.00 -5.21
CA THR A 498 22.63 -2.91 -4.85
C THR A 498 24.03 -2.32 -5.08
N GLN A 499 24.13 -1.05 -5.48
CA GLN A 499 25.39 -0.40 -5.89
C GLN A 499 26.41 -0.28 -4.75
N TRP A 500 25.93 -0.24 -3.50
CA TRP A 500 26.77 -0.12 -2.29
C TRP A 500 27.37 -1.44 -1.82
N LEU A 501 26.86 -2.58 -2.33
CA LEU A 501 27.37 -3.90 -1.93
C LEU A 501 28.84 -4.08 -2.39
N PRO A 502 29.63 -4.90 -1.69
CA PRO A 502 30.97 -5.24 -2.12
C PRO A 502 30.95 -6.07 -3.43
N ASP A 503 32.05 -6.07 -4.18
CA ASP A 503 32.15 -6.75 -5.49
C ASP A 503 32.09 -8.28 -5.38
N GLU A 504 32.42 -8.81 -4.20
CA GLU A 504 32.30 -10.19 -3.76
C GLU A 504 30.84 -10.66 -3.75
N VAL A 505 29.87 -9.75 -3.58
CA VAL A 505 28.43 -10.04 -3.77
C VAL A 505 28.10 -9.76 -5.24
N ARG A 506 28.19 -10.80 -6.06
CA ARG A 506 28.02 -10.72 -7.52
C ARG A 506 26.59 -10.37 -7.90
N ARG A 507 26.46 -9.64 -9.00
CA ARG A 507 25.19 -9.23 -9.59
C ARG A 507 25.12 -9.61 -11.06
N ASP A 508 23.91 -9.81 -11.55
CA ASP A 508 23.66 -9.93 -12.99
C ASP A 508 23.85 -8.57 -13.71
N GLU A 509 23.78 -8.57 -15.04
CA GLU A 509 23.91 -7.37 -15.89
C GLU A 509 22.87 -6.27 -15.58
N ARG A 510 21.81 -6.62 -14.86
CA ARG A 510 20.72 -5.71 -14.47
C ARG A 510 20.84 -5.25 -13.01
N GLY A 511 21.90 -5.68 -12.31
CA GLY A 511 22.22 -5.31 -10.94
C GLY A 511 21.58 -6.19 -9.86
N PHE A 512 20.87 -7.28 -10.20
CA PHE A 512 20.25 -8.16 -9.21
C PHE A 512 21.26 -9.14 -8.62
N VAL A 513 21.16 -9.41 -7.32
CA VAL A 513 22.11 -10.29 -6.61
C VAL A 513 21.99 -11.73 -7.08
N LEU A 514 23.11 -12.37 -7.40
CA LEU A 514 23.16 -13.80 -7.73
C LEU A 514 23.05 -14.64 -6.45
N THR A 515 22.25 -15.71 -6.50
CA THR A 515 22.04 -16.63 -5.36
C THR A 515 21.99 -18.08 -5.81
N GLY A 516 22.29 -19.01 -4.91
CA GLY A 516 22.09 -20.45 -5.15
C GLY A 516 22.78 -20.92 -6.43
N SER A 517 22.04 -21.56 -7.34
CA SER A 517 22.62 -22.08 -8.59
C SER A 517 23.31 -21.01 -9.45
N ASP A 518 22.80 -19.78 -9.45
CA ASP A 518 23.40 -18.69 -10.22
C ASP A 518 24.71 -18.20 -9.57
N ALA A 519 24.77 -18.20 -8.23
CA ALA A 519 26.01 -17.95 -7.51
C ALA A 519 27.03 -19.09 -7.71
N ALA A 520 26.57 -20.34 -7.77
CA ALA A 520 27.42 -21.51 -8.00
C ALA A 520 28.07 -21.52 -9.38
N ALA A 521 27.41 -20.92 -10.38
CA ALA A 521 27.92 -20.79 -11.74
C ALA A 521 28.92 -19.62 -11.89
N ASP A 522 28.97 -18.69 -10.92
CA ASP A 522 29.91 -17.57 -10.94
C ASP A 522 31.30 -18.02 -10.47
N PRO A 523 32.38 -17.62 -11.15
CA PRO A 523 33.75 -17.93 -10.72
C PRO A 523 34.15 -17.36 -9.34
N GLY A 524 33.36 -16.44 -8.79
CA GLY A 524 33.56 -15.84 -7.47
C GLY A 524 33.17 -16.74 -6.30
N TRP A 525 32.48 -17.86 -6.53
CA TRP A 525 32.20 -18.82 -5.46
C TRP A 525 33.45 -19.65 -5.13
N ALA A 526 33.97 -19.49 -3.91
CA ALA A 526 35.26 -20.04 -3.49
C ALA A 526 35.18 -21.27 -2.55
N GLU A 527 33.98 -21.71 -2.18
CA GLU A 527 33.78 -22.82 -1.22
C GLU A 527 33.74 -24.19 -1.90
N ASP A 528 34.24 -25.21 -1.21
CA ASP A 528 34.22 -26.63 -1.65
C ASP A 528 32.84 -27.31 -1.55
N ARG A 529 31.78 -26.52 -1.34
CA ARG A 529 30.38 -26.96 -1.31
C ARG A 529 29.55 -26.06 -2.23
N PRO A 530 28.40 -26.52 -2.77
CA PRO A 530 27.49 -25.61 -3.44
C PRO A 530 26.93 -24.55 -2.46
N PRO A 531 26.64 -23.33 -2.93
CA PRO A 531 25.91 -22.34 -2.15
C PRO A 531 24.49 -22.84 -1.84
N GLN A 532 23.97 -22.44 -0.68
CA GLN A 532 22.57 -22.69 -0.34
C GLN A 532 21.63 -21.87 -1.25
N PRO A 533 20.34 -22.24 -1.40
CA PRO A 533 19.44 -21.61 -2.37
C PRO A 533 19.34 -20.08 -2.34
N TYR A 534 19.48 -19.44 -1.17
CA TYR A 534 19.45 -17.99 -1.01
C TYR A 534 20.81 -17.39 -0.69
N GLU A 535 21.86 -18.21 -0.62
CA GLU A 535 23.22 -17.76 -0.34
C GLU A 535 23.79 -17.07 -1.59
N THR A 536 24.45 -15.94 -1.37
CA THR A 536 25.11 -15.16 -2.42
C THR A 536 26.48 -15.74 -2.75
N THR A 537 27.24 -15.09 -3.63
CA THR A 537 28.65 -15.45 -3.88
C THR A 537 29.58 -15.15 -2.70
N MET A 538 29.11 -14.43 -1.67
CA MET A 538 29.80 -14.24 -0.40
C MET A 538 29.17 -15.16 0.67
N PRO A 539 29.86 -16.24 1.11
CA PRO A 539 29.31 -17.19 2.09
C PRO A 539 28.86 -16.51 3.38
N GLY A 540 27.70 -16.89 3.92
CA GLY A 540 27.10 -16.24 5.10
C GLY A 540 26.31 -14.96 4.81
N VAL A 541 26.39 -14.43 3.58
CA VAL A 541 25.48 -13.39 3.06
C VAL A 541 24.42 -14.06 2.19
N PHE A 542 23.16 -13.80 2.51
CA PHE A 542 22.00 -14.32 1.80
C PHE A 542 21.21 -13.17 1.15
N ALA A 543 20.43 -13.46 0.11
CA ALA A 543 19.54 -12.48 -0.51
C ALA A 543 18.15 -13.07 -0.79
N ILE A 544 17.10 -12.32 -0.43
CA ILE A 544 15.70 -12.76 -0.54
C ILE A 544 14.81 -11.70 -1.20
N GLY A 545 13.71 -12.16 -1.78
CA GLY A 545 12.70 -11.29 -2.38
C GLY A 545 13.21 -10.60 -3.63
N ASP A 546 12.81 -9.35 -3.84
CA ASP A 546 12.94 -8.72 -5.15
C ASP A 546 14.38 -8.31 -5.50
N VAL A 547 15.31 -8.31 -4.53
CA VAL A 547 16.72 -7.93 -4.80
C VAL A 547 17.50 -9.01 -5.57
N ARG A 548 17.12 -10.29 -5.44
CA ARG A 548 17.82 -11.39 -6.10
C ARG A 548 17.43 -11.55 -7.57
N SER A 549 18.34 -12.11 -8.35
CA SER A 549 18.07 -12.47 -9.74
C SER A 549 17.07 -13.63 -9.81
N GLY A 550 16.26 -13.65 -10.86
CA GLY A 550 15.26 -14.69 -11.08
C GLY A 550 14.11 -14.79 -10.06
N SER A 551 13.95 -13.85 -9.11
CA SER A 551 12.84 -13.94 -8.15
C SER A 551 11.47 -13.63 -8.74
N VAL A 552 10.44 -14.18 -8.11
CA VAL A 552 9.04 -14.20 -8.62
C VAL A 552 8.36 -12.82 -8.54
N LYS A 553 8.97 -11.85 -7.84
CA LYS A 553 8.46 -10.47 -7.65
C LYS A 553 7.03 -10.44 -7.09
N ARG A 554 6.79 -11.19 -6.01
CA ARG A 554 5.49 -11.31 -5.32
C ARG A 554 5.67 -11.23 -3.82
N VAL A 555 4.75 -10.54 -3.15
CA VAL A 555 4.73 -10.40 -1.68
C VAL A 555 4.75 -11.76 -0.97
N ALA A 556 3.87 -12.69 -1.36
CA ALA A 556 3.83 -14.03 -0.77
C ALA A 556 5.11 -14.84 -0.99
N SER A 557 5.75 -14.69 -2.16
CA SER A 557 7.04 -15.32 -2.45
C SER A 557 8.13 -14.72 -1.57
N ALA A 558 8.21 -13.39 -1.46
CA ALA A 558 9.20 -12.73 -0.62
C ALA A 558 9.07 -13.13 0.85
N VAL A 559 7.85 -13.23 1.38
CA VAL A 559 7.60 -13.74 2.75
C VAL A 559 8.03 -15.19 2.89
N GLY A 560 7.70 -16.04 1.92
CA GLY A 560 8.16 -17.43 1.91
C GLY A 560 9.68 -17.57 1.89
N GLU A 561 10.36 -16.82 1.04
CA GLU A 561 11.84 -16.77 0.98
C GLU A 561 12.42 -16.28 2.32
N GLY A 562 11.84 -15.24 2.91
CA GLY A 562 12.25 -14.71 4.21
C GLY A 562 12.07 -15.68 5.38
N SER A 563 11.03 -16.51 5.35
CA SER A 563 10.86 -17.58 6.33
C SER A 563 11.89 -18.70 6.13
N VAL A 564 12.05 -19.18 4.89
CA VAL A 564 12.89 -20.37 4.62
C VAL A 564 14.37 -20.08 4.80
N VAL A 565 14.84 -18.86 4.49
CA VAL A 565 16.27 -18.51 4.58
C VAL A 565 16.83 -18.63 6.01
N VAL A 566 16.01 -18.47 7.04
CA VAL A 566 16.45 -18.58 8.45
C VAL A 566 17.02 -19.97 8.76
N SER A 567 16.49 -21.03 8.15
CA SER A 567 17.08 -22.37 8.28
C SER A 567 18.50 -22.46 7.70
N GLN A 568 18.77 -21.73 6.62
CA GLN A 568 20.08 -21.67 5.96
C GLN A 568 21.08 -20.86 6.79
N VAL A 569 20.59 -19.79 7.44
CA VAL A 569 21.34 -19.02 8.44
C VAL A 569 21.77 -19.94 9.58
N HIS A 570 20.87 -20.73 10.16
CA HIS A 570 21.24 -21.68 11.22
C HIS A 570 22.29 -22.71 10.76
N THR A 571 22.19 -23.22 9.53
CA THR A 571 23.22 -24.10 8.97
C THR A 571 24.58 -23.41 8.88
N HIS A 572 24.62 -22.15 8.43
CA HIS A 572 25.86 -21.38 8.38
C HIS A 572 26.45 -21.13 9.77
N LEU A 573 25.61 -20.70 10.74
CA LEU A 573 26.06 -20.39 12.09
C LEU A 573 26.65 -21.60 12.84
N LYS A 574 26.14 -22.82 12.58
CA LYS A 574 26.69 -24.06 13.14
C LYS A 574 28.09 -24.37 12.60
N VAL A 575 28.31 -24.18 11.30
CA VAL A 575 29.63 -24.42 10.69
C VAL A 575 30.67 -23.46 11.28
N SER A 576 30.30 -22.22 11.56
CA SER A 576 31.17 -21.22 12.19
C SER A 576 31.46 -21.47 13.68
N GLU A 577 30.71 -22.34 14.36
CA GLU A 577 31.00 -22.76 15.75
C GLU A 577 31.98 -23.93 15.82
N ASP A 578 32.07 -24.72 14.74
CA ASP A 578 32.93 -25.90 14.64
C ASP A 578 34.31 -25.60 13.99
N ALA A 579 34.52 -24.40 13.45
CA ALA A 579 35.75 -23.93 12.79
C ALA A 579 36.53 -22.95 13.66
#